data_AF-A0A8X7V4X9-F1
#
_entry.id   AF-A0A8X7V4X9-F1
#
_cell.length_a   1.000
_cell.length_b   1.000
_cell.length_c   1.000
_cell.angle_alpha   90.00
_cell.angle_beta   90.00
_cell.angle_gamma   90.00
#
_symmetry.space_group_name_H-M   'P 1'
#
loop_
_entity.id
_entity.type
_entity.pdbx_description
1 polymer ?
#
loop_
_entity_poly.entity_id
_entity_poly.type
_entity_poly.pdbx_seq_one_letter_code
_entity_poly.pdbx_strand_id
1 'polypeptide(L)'
;MDPSSANSVNGYYSFLNRSMDDLERVYLSNNFMSVHFLQRALCLLRTSHSHLSLLVQKLNLPVGDKWLDEYMDESSKLWEACLVIKSAVSSIENFSSAGISIASTLDGHYHHRRLSPQLSRQVIRAITGCRREAIGIEAENRALMENRVQRFPFWSEQTATVMESSTKLQNGFSGFRGVLYATRNMSSLLLMVLMNGLVYCVPSEATLSQTQTQTQNQVSGFAGAMGRLQQRVAAEVGRTGMRKGILMHEYRRSKAVLEELKAELERRGGGGGGGGGGKGGGGGGRGVERENGTESIVSQIDDFFDEIVEGRKKLLDFCSHR
;
A
#
# COMPACT_ATOMS: atom_id res chain seq x y z
N MET A 1 10.60 13.32 16.11
CA MET A 1 11.96 12.71 16.13
C MET A 1 12.95 13.81 15.85
N ASP A 2 13.98 13.97 16.66
CA ASP A 2 14.96 15.04 16.47
C ASP A 2 15.68 14.88 15.12
N PRO A 3 15.59 15.87 14.21
CA PRO A 3 16.24 15.85 12.89
C PRO A 3 17.78 15.83 12.98
N SER A 4 18.33 15.96 14.19
CA SER A 4 19.76 15.94 14.46
C SER A 4 20.42 14.58 14.29
N SER A 5 19.66 13.47 14.43
CA SER A 5 20.24 12.11 14.46
C SER A 5 20.47 11.49 13.08
N ALA A 6 19.80 11.95 12.01
CA ALA A 6 19.95 11.42 10.64
C ALA A 6 21.05 12.10 9.80
N ASN A 7 21.86 12.95 10.43
CA ASN A 7 22.82 13.84 9.76
C ASN A 7 24.16 13.17 9.43
N SER A 8 24.34 11.93 9.85
CA SER A 8 25.50 11.10 9.53
C SER A 8 25.05 9.81 8.86
N VAL A 9 25.95 9.17 8.13
CA VAL A 9 25.71 7.86 7.50
C VAL A 9 25.20 6.83 8.52
N ASN A 10 25.84 6.72 9.69
CA ASN A 10 25.43 5.79 10.75
C ASN A 10 24.08 6.17 11.38
N GLY A 11 23.83 7.48 11.50
CA GLY A 11 22.57 8.03 11.95
C GLY A 11 21.41 7.65 11.03
N TYR A 12 21.63 7.75 9.72
CA TYR A 12 20.67 7.37 8.70
C TYR A 12 20.38 5.86 8.72
N TYR A 13 21.39 5.00 8.82
CA TYR A 13 21.18 3.55 8.99
C TYR A 13 20.39 3.22 10.26
N SER A 14 20.65 3.91 11.36
CA SER A 14 19.90 3.76 12.61
C SER A 14 18.44 4.19 12.45
N PHE A 15 18.20 5.29 11.72
CA PHE A 15 16.86 5.75 11.35
C PHE A 15 16.12 4.70 10.51
N LEU A 16 16.74 4.15 9.46
CA LEU A 16 16.15 3.11 8.62
C LEU A 16 15.78 1.87 9.45
N ASN A 17 16.69 1.40 10.30
CA ASN A 17 16.45 0.23 11.13
C ASN A 17 15.24 0.43 12.07
N ARG A 18 15.24 1.53 12.83
CA ARG A 18 14.13 1.85 13.75
C ARG A 18 12.81 2.00 13.01
N SER A 19 12.82 2.64 11.85
CA SER A 19 11.60 2.86 11.08
C SER A 19 11.03 1.57 10.51
N MET A 20 11.87 0.61 10.12
CA MET A 20 11.44 -0.72 9.71
C MET A 20 10.89 -1.53 10.89
N ASP A 21 11.52 -1.46 12.06
CA ASP A 21 10.99 -2.10 13.28
C ASP A 21 9.66 -1.48 13.71
N ASP A 22 9.51 -0.16 13.61
CA ASP A 22 8.24 0.55 13.84
C ASP A 22 7.15 0.07 12.87
N LEU A 23 7.48 -0.06 11.58
CA LEU A 23 6.55 -0.55 10.57
C LEU A 23 6.12 -2.00 10.84
N GLU A 24 7.04 -2.86 11.31
CA GLU A 24 6.71 -4.22 11.73
C GLU A 24 5.75 -4.20 12.93
N ARG A 25 5.96 -3.32 13.92
CA ARG A 25 5.03 -3.18 15.06
C ARG A 25 3.63 -2.73 14.62
N VAL A 26 3.55 -1.80 13.66
CA VAL A 26 2.26 -1.36 13.07
C VAL A 26 1.60 -2.51 12.31
N TYR A 27 2.36 -3.30 11.56
CA TYR A 27 1.84 -4.48 10.87
C TYR A 27 1.24 -5.50 11.83
N LEU A 28 1.88 -5.76 12.98
CA LEU A 28 1.42 -6.73 13.97
C LEU A 28 0.19 -6.27 14.78
N SER A 29 0.00 -4.97 14.91
CA SER A 29 -1.09 -4.39 15.71
C SER A 29 -2.34 -4.08 14.89
N ASN A 30 -2.28 -4.19 13.56
CA ASN A 30 -3.37 -3.83 12.66
C ASN A 30 -3.77 -5.02 11.77
N ASN A 31 -4.92 -4.88 11.11
CA ASN A 31 -5.32 -5.84 10.08
C ASN A 31 -4.30 -5.85 8.93
N PHE A 32 -4.12 -7.04 8.34
CA PHE A 32 -3.25 -7.24 7.18
C PHE A 32 -3.63 -6.26 6.06
N MET A 33 -2.65 -5.46 5.59
CA MET A 33 -2.84 -4.46 4.53
C MET A 33 -3.94 -3.43 4.84
N SER A 34 -4.10 -3.06 6.12
CA SER A 34 -4.94 -1.92 6.50
C SER A 34 -4.43 -0.60 5.92
N VAL A 35 -5.34 0.35 5.71
CA VAL A 35 -5.03 1.71 5.28
C VAL A 35 -3.99 2.35 6.20
N HIS A 36 -4.11 2.19 7.52
CA HIS A 36 -3.15 2.73 8.47
C HIS A 36 -1.73 2.19 8.26
N PHE A 37 -1.60 0.88 8.02
CA PHE A 37 -0.30 0.27 7.69
C PHE A 37 0.26 0.79 6.36
N LEU A 38 -0.57 0.90 5.32
CA LEU A 38 -0.18 1.38 4.00
C LEU A 38 0.23 2.86 4.03
N GLN A 39 -0.50 3.70 4.78
CA GLN A 39 -0.11 5.09 5.06
C GLN A 39 1.24 5.16 5.77
N ARG A 40 1.49 4.28 6.75
CA ARG A 40 2.79 4.25 7.45
C ARG A 40 3.93 3.86 6.51
N ALA A 41 3.70 2.92 5.59
CA ALA A 41 4.68 2.54 4.57
C ALA A 41 4.99 3.71 3.61
N LEU A 42 3.97 4.44 3.17
CA LEU A 42 4.13 5.62 2.32
C LEU A 42 4.83 6.77 3.06
N CYS A 43 4.47 7.03 4.31
CA CYS A 43 5.15 7.99 5.16
C CYS A 43 6.63 7.64 5.35
N LEU A 44 6.98 6.35 5.46
CA LEU A 44 8.38 5.91 5.51
C LEU A 44 9.13 6.21 4.20
N LEU A 45 8.51 5.99 3.04
CA LEU A 45 9.09 6.38 1.74
C LEU A 45 9.42 7.88 1.72
N ARG A 46 8.44 8.74 2.03
CA ARG A 46 8.61 10.21 2.11
C ARG A 46 9.74 10.62 3.05
N THR A 47 9.65 10.20 4.31
CA THR A 47 10.61 10.61 5.33
C THR A 47 12.03 10.11 5.01
N SER A 48 12.17 8.93 4.41
CA SER A 48 13.47 8.44 3.94
C SER A 48 14.03 9.28 2.79
N HIS A 49 13.21 9.64 1.80
CA HIS A 49 13.61 10.50 0.70
C HIS A 49 14.04 11.89 1.19
N SER A 50 13.21 12.52 2.02
CA SER A 50 13.52 13.82 2.62
C SER A 50 14.81 13.80 3.44
N HIS A 51 15.03 12.76 4.26
CA HIS A 51 16.27 12.59 5.01
C HIS A 51 17.48 12.32 4.10
N LEU A 52 17.31 11.60 3.00
CA LEU A 52 18.36 11.34 2.03
C LEU A 52 18.84 12.63 1.37
N SER A 53 17.90 13.48 0.92
CA SER A 53 18.22 14.80 0.34
C SER A 53 18.96 15.70 1.34
N LEU A 54 18.57 15.69 2.62
CA LEU A 54 19.27 16.42 3.68
C LEU A 54 20.67 15.87 3.97
N LEU A 55 20.84 14.54 3.92
CA LEU A 55 22.11 13.89 4.16
C LEU A 55 23.15 14.27 3.08
N VAL A 56 22.73 14.34 1.81
CA VAL A 56 23.60 14.78 0.71
C VAL A 56 24.21 16.16 0.98
N GLN A 57 23.38 17.11 1.41
CA GLN A 57 23.82 18.47 1.71
C GLN A 57 24.86 18.50 2.84
N LYS A 58 24.73 17.62 3.84
CA LYS A 58 25.65 17.57 5.00
C LYS A 58 26.96 16.84 4.70
N LEU A 59 26.92 15.82 3.86
CA LEU A 59 28.10 15.04 3.50
C LEU A 59 29.03 15.74 2.50
N ASN A 60 28.64 16.90 1.94
CA ASN A 60 29.48 17.70 1.06
C ASN A 60 30.05 16.91 -0.14
N LEU A 61 29.21 16.03 -0.71
CA LEU A 61 29.60 15.09 -1.76
C LEU A 61 30.19 15.81 -2.99
N PRO A 62 31.10 15.16 -3.74
CA PRO A 62 31.64 15.71 -4.97
C PRO A 62 30.52 15.93 -6.01
N VAL A 63 30.61 17.06 -6.71
CA VAL A 63 29.68 17.48 -7.76
C VAL A 63 29.75 16.53 -8.96
N GLY A 64 28.60 16.14 -9.50
CA GLY A 64 28.51 15.42 -10.77
C GLY A 64 29.08 13.99 -10.77
N ASP A 65 29.23 13.38 -9.59
CA ASP A 65 29.60 11.97 -9.49
C ASP A 65 28.36 11.07 -9.66
N LYS A 66 28.58 9.79 -9.99
CA LYS A 66 27.55 8.79 -10.36
C LYS A 66 26.41 8.66 -9.35
N TRP A 67 26.63 9.06 -8.09
CA TRP A 67 25.59 9.04 -7.06
C TRP A 67 24.40 9.96 -7.40
N LEU A 68 24.64 11.05 -8.13
CA LEU A 68 23.57 11.99 -8.52
C LEU A 68 22.67 11.36 -9.59
N ASP A 69 23.28 10.72 -10.60
CA ASP A 69 22.54 9.99 -11.63
C ASP A 69 21.72 8.85 -11.00
N GLU A 70 22.34 8.08 -10.10
CA GLU A 70 21.64 7.04 -9.33
C GLU A 70 20.44 7.62 -8.55
N TYR A 71 20.60 8.75 -7.88
CA TYR A 71 19.49 9.42 -7.19
C TYR A 71 18.39 9.89 -8.15
N MET A 72 18.75 10.46 -9.31
CA MET A 72 17.79 10.93 -10.31
C MET A 72 17.00 9.78 -10.92
N ASP A 73 17.65 8.65 -11.17
CA ASP A 73 17.01 7.44 -11.67
C ASP A 73 16.06 6.84 -10.62
N GLU A 74 16.52 6.71 -9.36
CA GLU A 74 15.67 6.15 -8.29
C GLU A 74 14.48 7.05 -7.96
N SER A 75 14.66 8.37 -7.89
CA SER A 75 13.54 9.32 -7.67
C SER A 75 12.54 9.32 -8.84
N SER A 76 13.00 9.11 -10.08
CA SER A 76 12.11 8.95 -11.25
C SER A 76 11.30 7.63 -11.17
N LYS A 77 11.89 6.54 -10.69
CA LYS A 77 11.18 5.27 -10.46
C LYS A 77 10.13 5.40 -9.37
N LEU A 78 10.47 6.08 -8.26
CA LEU A 78 9.53 6.37 -7.18
C LEU A 78 8.34 7.17 -7.67
N TRP A 79 8.61 8.21 -8.47
CA TRP A 79 7.58 9.02 -9.11
C TRP A 79 6.59 8.19 -9.95
N GLU A 80 7.11 7.40 -10.89
CA GLU A 80 6.28 6.57 -11.77
C GLU A 80 5.46 5.52 -10.99
N ALA A 81 6.05 4.91 -9.96
CA ALA A 81 5.34 3.97 -9.09
C ALA A 81 4.21 4.65 -8.32
N CYS A 82 4.47 5.83 -7.75
CA CYS A 82 3.46 6.62 -7.04
C CYS A 82 2.34 7.12 -7.95
N LEU A 83 2.61 7.42 -9.23
CA LEU A 83 1.56 7.75 -10.20
C LEU A 83 0.58 6.58 -10.41
N VAL A 84 1.10 5.35 -10.54
CA VAL A 84 0.26 4.15 -10.66
C VAL A 84 -0.57 3.96 -9.39
N ILE A 85 0.05 4.11 -8.21
CA ILE A 85 -0.66 4.01 -6.93
C ILE A 85 -1.77 5.07 -6.83
N LYS A 86 -1.48 6.33 -7.17
CA LYS A 86 -2.47 7.43 -7.13
C LYS A 86 -3.68 7.13 -8.01
N SER A 87 -3.44 6.64 -9.23
CA SER A 87 -4.52 6.24 -10.15
C SER A 87 -5.38 5.13 -9.54
N ALA A 88 -4.76 4.08 -8.98
CA ALA A 88 -5.47 2.96 -8.38
C ALA A 88 -6.29 3.37 -7.14
N VAL A 89 -5.71 4.22 -6.28
CA VAL A 89 -6.39 4.74 -5.07
C VAL A 89 -7.59 5.59 -5.46
N SER A 90 -7.47 6.43 -6.51
CA SER A 90 -8.58 7.24 -7.02
C SER A 90 -9.77 6.36 -7.47
N SER A 91 -9.48 5.23 -8.14
CA SER A 91 -10.51 4.26 -8.52
C SER A 91 -11.17 3.58 -7.30
N ILE A 92 -10.40 3.23 -6.27
CA ILE A 92 -10.92 2.67 -5.02
C ILE A 92 -11.83 3.68 -4.31
N GLU A 93 -11.46 4.96 -4.31
CA GLU A 93 -12.24 6.04 -3.71
C GLU A 93 -13.59 6.23 -4.40
N ASN A 94 -13.63 6.16 -5.74
CA ASN A 94 -14.87 6.21 -6.51
C ASN A 94 -15.81 5.06 -6.14
N PHE A 95 -15.30 3.82 -6.10
CA PHE A 95 -16.06 2.65 -5.67
C PHE A 95 -16.64 2.82 -4.25
N SER A 96 -15.82 3.37 -3.36
CA SER A 96 -16.19 3.50 -1.95
C SER A 96 -17.21 4.62 -1.72
N SER A 97 -17.07 5.72 -2.47
CA SER A 97 -18.06 6.79 -2.54
C SER A 97 -19.41 6.29 -3.06
N ALA A 98 -19.42 5.44 -4.09
CA ALA A 98 -20.62 4.78 -4.57
C ALA A 98 -21.26 3.88 -3.49
N GLY A 99 -20.44 3.13 -2.75
CA GLY A 99 -20.89 2.32 -1.60
C GLY A 99 -21.53 3.15 -0.48
N ILE A 100 -20.92 4.27 -0.11
CA ILE A 100 -21.45 5.21 0.90
C ILE A 100 -22.76 5.85 0.43
N SER A 101 -22.88 6.21 -0.84
CA SER A 101 -24.12 6.74 -1.43
C SER A 101 -25.28 5.73 -1.36
N ILE A 102 -24.99 4.46 -1.65
CA ILE A 102 -25.97 3.37 -1.51
C ILE A 102 -26.39 3.21 -0.04
N ALA A 103 -25.43 3.18 0.89
CA ALA A 103 -25.70 3.03 2.31
C ALA A 103 -26.53 4.19 2.87
N SER A 104 -26.18 5.43 2.52
CA SER A 104 -26.91 6.63 2.97
C SER A 104 -28.34 6.70 2.44
N THR A 105 -28.56 6.27 1.19
CA THR A 105 -29.92 6.12 0.62
C THR A 105 -30.75 5.14 1.47
N LEU A 106 -30.13 4.06 1.93
CA LEU A 106 -30.81 3.06 2.75
C LEU A 106 -31.14 3.59 4.16
N ASP A 107 -30.17 4.26 4.80
CA ASP A 107 -30.25 4.77 6.17
C ASP A 107 -31.31 5.87 6.31
N GLY A 108 -31.36 6.80 5.35
CA GLY A 108 -32.39 7.85 5.30
C GLY A 108 -33.82 7.29 5.19
N HIS A 109 -33.98 6.09 4.64
CA HIS A 109 -35.28 5.44 4.50
C HIS A 109 -35.62 4.51 5.67
N TYR A 110 -34.65 3.89 6.34
CA TYR A 110 -34.88 3.10 7.56
C TYR A 110 -35.51 3.93 8.69
N HIS A 111 -35.16 5.21 8.78
CA HIS A 111 -35.70 6.11 9.80
C HIS A 111 -37.12 6.62 9.52
N HIS A 112 -37.63 6.52 8.29
CA HIS A 112 -38.88 7.18 7.89
C HIS A 112 -39.96 6.27 7.31
N ARG A 113 -39.66 5.05 6.84
CA ARG A 113 -40.71 4.11 6.39
C ARG A 113 -40.19 2.68 6.23
N ARG A 114 -41.10 1.69 6.30
CA ARG A 114 -40.83 0.33 5.81
C ARG A 114 -40.25 0.41 4.38
N LEU A 115 -39.10 -0.21 4.15
CA LEU A 115 -38.47 -0.30 2.82
C LEU A 115 -39.50 -0.73 1.77
N SER A 116 -39.69 0.10 0.74
CA SER A 116 -40.58 -0.26 -0.37
C SER A 116 -39.92 -1.32 -1.25
N PRO A 117 -40.68 -2.24 -1.86
CA PRO A 117 -40.14 -3.21 -2.83
C PRO A 117 -39.44 -2.54 -4.03
N GLN A 118 -39.87 -1.33 -4.39
CA GLN A 118 -39.28 -0.55 -5.48
C GLN A 118 -37.89 -0.03 -5.09
N LEU A 119 -37.74 0.51 -3.88
CA LEU A 119 -36.46 0.97 -3.34
C LEU A 119 -35.47 -0.20 -3.19
N SER A 120 -35.93 -1.36 -2.70
CA SER A 120 -35.09 -2.57 -2.61
C SER A 120 -34.54 -2.96 -3.99
N ARG A 121 -35.38 -2.99 -5.04
CA ARG A 121 -34.93 -3.26 -6.41
C ARG A 121 -33.95 -2.21 -6.94
N GLN A 122 -34.16 -0.93 -6.61
CA GLN A 122 -33.26 0.15 -7.02
C GLN A 122 -31.88 0.00 -6.35
N VAL A 123 -31.85 -0.28 -5.05
CA VAL A 123 -30.61 -0.52 -4.30
C VAL A 123 -29.89 -1.77 -4.81
N ILE A 124 -30.59 -2.88 -5.06
CA ILE A 124 -29.99 -4.10 -5.64
C ILE A 124 -29.33 -3.80 -7.00
N ARG A 125 -29.97 -2.98 -7.86
CA ARG A 125 -29.38 -2.56 -9.13
C ARG A 125 -28.14 -1.68 -8.92
N ALA A 126 -28.19 -0.73 -7.98
CA ALA A 126 -27.05 0.12 -7.64
C ALA A 126 -25.86 -0.70 -7.13
N ILE A 127 -26.09 -1.66 -6.20
CA ILE A 127 -25.05 -2.58 -5.71
C ILE A 127 -24.49 -3.42 -6.87
N THR A 128 -25.36 -3.91 -7.76
CA THR A 128 -24.91 -4.67 -8.94
C THR A 128 -24.06 -3.83 -9.89
N GLY A 129 -24.34 -2.53 -10.04
CA GLY A 129 -23.52 -1.58 -10.78
C GLY A 129 -22.15 -1.40 -10.13
N CYS A 130 -22.14 -1.10 -8.83
CA CYS A 130 -20.92 -0.95 -8.01
C CYS A 130 -20.03 -2.21 -8.06
N ARG A 131 -20.63 -3.40 -8.06
CA ARG A 131 -19.91 -4.67 -8.21
C ARG A 131 -19.22 -4.81 -9.58
N ARG A 132 -19.89 -4.37 -10.66
CA ARG A 132 -19.28 -4.41 -12.01
C ARG A 132 -18.11 -3.43 -12.10
N GLU A 133 -18.26 -2.25 -11.50
CA GLU A 133 -17.19 -1.26 -11.40
C GLU A 133 -15.99 -1.83 -10.64
N ALA A 134 -16.18 -2.48 -9.49
CA ALA A 134 -15.10 -3.16 -8.75
C ALA A 134 -14.35 -4.20 -9.59
N ILE A 135 -15.06 -4.98 -10.41
CA ILE A 135 -14.45 -5.94 -11.34
C ILE A 135 -13.65 -5.22 -12.42
N GLY A 136 -14.18 -4.11 -12.96
CA GLY A 136 -13.49 -3.25 -13.92
C GLY A 136 -12.19 -2.69 -13.34
N ILE A 137 -12.24 -2.12 -12.13
CA ILE A 137 -11.07 -1.59 -11.41
C ILE A 137 -10.01 -2.67 -11.22
N GLU A 138 -10.39 -3.87 -10.78
CA GLU A 138 -9.43 -4.98 -10.61
C GLU A 138 -8.82 -5.44 -11.95
N ALA A 139 -9.56 -5.38 -13.05
CA ALA A 139 -9.07 -5.72 -14.39
C ALA A 139 -8.12 -4.64 -14.94
N GLU A 140 -8.46 -3.36 -14.78
CA GLU A 140 -7.61 -2.23 -15.15
C GLU A 140 -6.32 -2.21 -14.33
N ASN A 141 -6.42 -2.37 -13.02
CA ASN A 141 -5.26 -2.44 -12.14
C ASN A 141 -4.39 -3.65 -12.45
N ARG A 142 -4.96 -4.80 -12.82
CA ARG A 142 -4.20 -5.95 -13.31
C ARG A 142 -3.42 -5.59 -14.57
N ALA A 143 -4.09 -4.97 -15.56
CA ALA A 143 -3.44 -4.58 -16.81
C ALA A 143 -2.33 -3.54 -16.56
N LEU A 144 -2.54 -2.59 -15.63
CA LEU A 144 -1.50 -1.66 -15.19
C LEU A 144 -0.34 -2.39 -14.52
N MET A 145 -0.62 -3.37 -13.67
CA MET A 145 0.39 -4.18 -12.99
C MET A 145 1.25 -4.97 -13.99
N GLU A 146 0.61 -5.67 -14.92
CA GLU A 146 1.27 -6.50 -15.93
C GLU A 146 2.04 -5.67 -16.98
N ASN A 147 1.48 -4.54 -17.41
CA ASN A 147 2.11 -3.72 -18.45
C ASN A 147 3.11 -2.70 -17.92
N ARG A 148 2.84 -2.03 -16.79
CA ARG A 148 3.72 -0.95 -16.29
C ARG A 148 4.58 -1.44 -15.14
N VAL A 149 3.99 -2.14 -14.17
CA VAL A 149 4.69 -2.41 -12.90
C VAL A 149 5.70 -3.55 -13.02
N GLN A 150 5.37 -4.63 -13.75
CA GLN A 150 6.32 -5.73 -13.98
C GLN A 150 7.56 -5.32 -14.78
N ARG A 151 7.52 -4.19 -15.48
CA ARG A 151 8.69 -3.62 -16.17
C ARG A 151 9.60 -2.83 -15.24
N PHE A 152 9.17 -2.52 -14.01
CA PHE A 152 10.05 -1.84 -13.08
C PHE A 152 11.19 -2.77 -12.64
N PRO A 153 12.44 -2.26 -12.61
CA PRO A 153 13.60 -3.05 -12.18
C PRO A 153 13.41 -3.68 -10.80
N PHE A 154 12.79 -2.95 -9.86
CA PHE A 154 12.56 -3.44 -8.50
C PHE A 154 11.63 -4.66 -8.42
N TRP A 155 10.71 -4.82 -9.38
CA TRP A 155 9.81 -5.98 -9.44
C TRP A 155 10.55 -7.22 -9.97
N SER A 156 11.49 -7.02 -10.90
CA SER A 156 12.33 -8.10 -11.44
C SER A 156 13.51 -8.47 -10.53
N GLU A 157 14.03 -7.55 -9.71
CA GLU A 157 15.19 -7.80 -8.82
C GLU A 157 14.82 -8.68 -7.62
N GLN A 158 13.53 -8.75 -7.25
CA GLN A 158 13.04 -9.50 -6.10
C GLN A 158 13.17 -11.02 -6.25
N THR A 159 13.23 -11.55 -7.48
CA THR A 159 13.47 -12.97 -7.75
C THR A 159 14.94 -13.38 -7.60
N ALA A 160 15.89 -12.43 -7.55
CA ALA A 160 17.32 -12.77 -7.56
C ALA A 160 18.15 -12.20 -6.38
N THR A 161 17.80 -11.06 -5.78
CA THR A 161 18.85 -10.24 -5.12
C THR A 161 18.73 -9.99 -3.62
N VAL A 162 17.66 -10.39 -2.91
CA VAL A 162 17.54 -10.10 -1.47
C VAL A 162 18.63 -10.79 -0.63
N MET A 163 19.09 -11.98 -1.06
CA MET A 163 20.14 -12.75 -0.37
C MET A 163 21.57 -12.30 -0.74
N GLU A 164 21.75 -11.66 -1.90
CA GLU A 164 23.05 -11.11 -2.34
C GLU A 164 23.28 -9.67 -1.84
N SER A 165 22.19 -8.98 -1.47
CA SER A 165 22.19 -7.60 -0.97
C SER A 165 22.68 -7.48 0.46
N SER A 166 22.44 -8.49 1.30
CA SER A 166 22.85 -8.51 2.72
C SER A 166 24.37 -8.64 2.89
N THR A 167 25.05 -9.41 2.03
CA THR A 167 26.52 -9.50 1.99
C THR A 167 27.17 -8.23 1.41
N LYS A 168 26.57 -7.59 0.39
CA LYS A 168 27.05 -6.30 -0.15
C LYS A 168 26.78 -5.10 0.78
N LEU A 169 25.67 -5.10 1.53
CA LEU A 169 25.40 -4.08 2.56
C LEU A 169 26.36 -4.18 3.75
N GLN A 170 26.78 -5.40 4.13
CA GLN A 170 27.76 -5.59 5.20
C GLN A 170 29.22 -5.39 4.75
N ASN A 171 29.58 -5.71 3.50
CA ASN A 171 30.99 -5.77 3.08
C ASN A 171 31.38 -4.89 1.86
N GLY A 172 30.44 -4.25 1.16
CA GLY A 172 30.71 -3.71 -0.19
C GLY A 172 30.65 -2.19 -0.37
N PHE A 173 29.91 -1.44 0.46
CA PHE A 173 29.76 0.00 0.29
C PHE A 173 29.94 0.75 1.62
N SER A 174 31.01 1.55 1.71
CA SER A 174 31.18 2.53 2.78
C SER A 174 30.62 3.90 2.35
N GLY A 175 30.08 4.67 3.30
CA GLY A 175 29.62 6.04 3.06
C GLY A 175 28.27 6.16 2.35
N PHE A 176 28.11 7.22 1.56
CA PHE A 176 26.81 7.61 0.99
C PHE A 176 26.23 6.62 -0.03
N ARG A 177 27.07 5.96 -0.85
CA ARG A 177 26.57 4.94 -1.80
C ARG A 177 25.92 3.75 -1.09
N GLY A 178 26.44 3.37 0.07
CA GLY A 178 25.79 2.36 0.91
C GLY A 178 24.42 2.82 1.40
N VAL A 179 24.27 4.10 1.71
CA VAL A 179 22.99 4.71 2.14
C VAL A 179 21.99 4.75 0.99
N LEU A 180 22.42 5.15 -0.21
CA LEU A 180 21.59 5.11 -1.42
C LEU A 180 21.09 3.68 -1.69
N TYR A 181 22.00 2.71 -1.66
CA TYR A 181 21.66 1.31 -1.89
C TYR A 181 20.67 0.77 -0.84
N ALA A 182 20.88 1.10 0.44
CA ALA A 182 19.96 0.70 1.50
C ALA A 182 18.57 1.34 1.35
N THR A 183 18.54 2.63 1.01
CA THR A 183 17.30 3.38 0.78
C THR A 183 16.55 2.84 -0.43
N ARG A 184 17.27 2.52 -1.51
CA ARG A 184 16.72 1.88 -2.71
C ARG A 184 16.06 0.54 -2.36
N ASN A 185 16.76 -0.34 -1.64
CA ASN A 185 16.23 -1.64 -1.26
C ASN A 185 14.98 -1.53 -0.38
N MET A 186 14.99 -0.64 0.62
CA MET A 186 13.80 -0.36 1.42
C MET A 186 12.66 0.17 0.55
N SER A 187 12.94 1.13 -0.31
CA SER A 187 11.93 1.75 -1.16
C SER A 187 11.29 0.74 -2.09
N SER A 188 12.07 -0.15 -2.70
CA SER A 188 11.60 -1.29 -3.49
C SER A 188 10.67 -2.21 -2.70
N LEU A 189 11.03 -2.56 -1.46
CA LEU A 189 10.19 -3.39 -0.59
C LEU A 189 8.87 -2.69 -0.26
N LEU A 190 8.92 -1.42 0.14
CA LEU A 190 7.74 -0.63 0.49
C LEU A 190 6.83 -0.42 -0.71
N LEU A 191 7.39 -0.12 -1.88
CA LEU A 191 6.64 -0.03 -3.13
C LEU A 191 5.97 -1.35 -3.48
N MET A 192 6.64 -2.50 -3.30
CA MET A 192 6.02 -3.81 -3.51
C MET A 192 4.82 -4.01 -2.57
N VAL A 193 4.97 -3.67 -1.29
CA VAL A 193 3.89 -3.75 -0.29
C VAL A 193 2.73 -2.84 -0.70
N LEU A 194 3.01 -1.60 -1.09
CA LEU A 194 2.00 -0.63 -1.54
C LEU A 194 1.30 -1.08 -2.83
N MET A 195 2.04 -1.60 -3.81
CA MET A 195 1.48 -2.10 -5.08
C MET A 195 0.55 -3.30 -4.84
N ASN A 196 0.95 -4.23 -3.97
CA ASN A 196 0.09 -5.36 -3.59
C ASN A 196 -1.14 -4.87 -2.80
N GLY A 197 -0.96 -3.92 -1.88
CA GLY A 197 -2.03 -3.31 -1.09
C GLY A 197 -3.07 -2.57 -1.94
N LEU A 198 -2.62 -1.63 -2.77
CA LEU A 198 -3.44 -0.58 -3.38
C LEU A 198 -3.71 -0.79 -4.87
N VAL A 199 -2.86 -1.51 -5.60
CA VAL A 199 -2.98 -1.67 -7.06
C VAL A 199 -3.52 -3.05 -7.39
N TYR A 200 -2.68 -4.08 -7.32
CA TYR A 200 -3.09 -5.44 -7.64
C TYR A 200 -2.01 -6.44 -7.21
N CYS A 201 -2.39 -7.44 -6.41
CA CYS A 201 -1.50 -8.55 -6.09
C CYS A 201 -1.61 -9.65 -7.14
N VAL A 202 -0.47 -9.95 -7.76
CA VAL A 202 -0.23 -11.16 -8.55
C VAL A 202 0.59 -12.10 -7.66
N PRO A 203 0.09 -13.27 -7.23
CA PRO A 203 0.93 -14.22 -6.55
C PRO A 203 2.00 -14.69 -7.52
N SER A 204 3.25 -14.55 -7.11
CA SER A 204 4.34 -15.15 -7.84
C SER A 204 4.32 -16.66 -7.57
N GLU A 205 4.28 -17.48 -8.62
CA GLU A 205 4.39 -18.94 -8.49
C GLU A 205 5.72 -19.35 -7.81
N ALA A 206 6.73 -18.48 -7.87
CA ALA A 206 8.02 -18.66 -7.19
C ALA A 206 7.94 -18.56 -5.65
N THR A 207 6.86 -18.03 -5.07
CA THR A 207 6.72 -17.93 -3.61
C THR A 207 6.40 -19.27 -2.95
N LEU A 208 5.93 -20.27 -3.72
CA LEU A 208 5.71 -21.63 -3.22
C LEU A 208 7.02 -22.41 -3.05
N SER A 209 8.10 -22.00 -3.74
CA SER A 209 9.42 -22.63 -3.64
C SER A 209 10.28 -22.10 -2.47
N GLN A 210 9.83 -21.06 -1.76
CA GLN A 210 10.49 -20.60 -0.52
C GLN A 210 9.99 -21.32 0.74
N THR A 211 9.24 -22.42 0.56
CA THR A 211 9.08 -23.40 1.62
C THR A 211 10.35 -24.24 1.66
N GLN A 212 11.13 -24.12 2.74
CA GLN A 212 12.34 -24.91 3.06
C GLN A 212 13.69 -24.37 2.56
N THR A 213 14.12 -23.25 3.14
CA THR A 213 15.45 -23.23 3.76
C THR A 213 15.36 -22.40 5.02
N GLN A 214 15.06 -23.08 6.12
CA GLN A 214 15.27 -22.57 7.47
C GLN A 214 16.78 -22.42 7.70
N THR A 215 17.40 -21.38 7.15
CA THR A 215 18.60 -20.81 7.77
C THR A 215 18.13 -19.65 8.60
N GLN A 216 17.78 -19.97 9.85
CA GLN A 216 17.69 -19.03 10.97
C GLN A 216 19.07 -18.41 11.26
N ASN A 217 19.70 -17.77 10.29
CA ASN A 217 20.65 -16.72 10.64
C ASN A 217 19.77 -15.51 10.95
N GLN A 218 19.57 -15.29 12.25
CA GLN A 218 19.06 -14.05 12.80
C GLN A 218 19.99 -12.91 12.35
N VAL A 219 19.80 -12.42 11.13
CA VAL A 219 20.45 -11.19 10.69
C VAL A 219 19.78 -10.10 11.52
N SER A 220 20.46 -9.64 12.57
CA SER A 220 19.99 -8.53 13.39
C SER A 220 20.15 -7.22 12.62
N GLY A 221 19.25 -6.28 12.86
CA GLY A 221 19.25 -4.97 12.20
C GLY A 221 18.42 -4.89 10.92
N PHE A 222 18.74 -3.88 10.11
CA PHE A 222 17.84 -3.34 9.07
C PHE A 222 17.45 -4.38 8.00
N ALA A 223 18.42 -5.15 7.50
CA ALA A 223 18.17 -6.21 6.52
C ALA A 223 17.30 -7.33 7.10
N GLY A 224 17.44 -7.63 8.39
CA GLY A 224 16.59 -8.59 9.09
C GLY A 224 15.15 -8.14 9.19
N ALA A 225 14.91 -6.86 9.56
CA ALA A 225 13.57 -6.29 9.64
C ALA A 225 12.85 -6.30 8.28
N MET A 226 13.57 -5.95 7.21
CA MET A 226 13.06 -6.08 5.83
C MET A 226 12.69 -7.52 5.48
N GLY A 227 13.58 -8.48 5.76
CA GLY A 227 13.34 -9.90 5.48
C GLY A 227 12.13 -10.46 6.22
N ARG A 228 11.95 -10.08 7.50
CA ARG A 228 10.76 -10.47 8.29
C ARG A 228 9.47 -9.90 7.71
N LEU A 229 9.45 -8.62 7.34
CA LEU A 229 8.27 -8.01 6.72
C LEU A 229 7.91 -8.71 5.41
N GLN A 230 8.90 -8.96 4.55
CA GLN A 230 8.69 -9.66 3.28
C GLN A 230 8.14 -11.07 3.49
N GLN A 231 8.71 -11.84 4.41
CA GLN A 231 8.25 -13.19 4.74
C GLN A 231 6.82 -13.19 5.27
N ARG A 232 6.45 -12.23 6.14
CA ARG A 232 5.09 -12.11 6.68
C ARG A 232 4.08 -11.77 5.60
N VAL A 233 4.40 -10.81 4.72
CA VAL A 233 3.53 -10.44 3.60
C VAL A 233 3.35 -11.62 2.66
N ALA A 234 4.43 -12.34 2.32
CA ALA A 234 4.37 -13.55 1.49
C ALA A 234 3.55 -14.67 2.15
N ALA A 235 3.73 -14.89 3.45
CA ALA A 235 3.00 -15.91 4.20
C ALA A 235 1.50 -15.61 4.27
N GLU A 236 1.11 -14.35 4.50
CA GLU A 236 -0.31 -13.96 4.49
C GLU A 236 -0.92 -14.10 3.09
N VAL A 237 -0.24 -13.62 2.04
CA VAL A 237 -0.68 -13.80 0.64
C VAL A 237 -0.88 -15.29 0.30
N GLY A 238 -0.01 -16.17 0.80
CA GLY A 238 -0.12 -17.62 0.61
C GLY A 238 -1.23 -18.28 1.44
N ARG A 239 -1.46 -17.82 2.68
CA ARG A 239 -2.44 -18.41 3.62
C ARG A 239 -3.88 -18.09 3.24
N THR A 240 -4.17 -16.89 2.75
CA THR A 240 -5.57 -16.46 2.62
C THR A 240 -6.31 -17.11 1.44
N GLY A 241 -5.69 -18.02 0.67
CA GLY A 241 -6.25 -18.50 -0.60
C GLY A 241 -6.56 -17.37 -1.59
N MET A 242 -6.07 -16.16 -1.29
CA MET A 242 -6.33 -14.89 -1.98
C MET A 242 -5.52 -14.89 -3.26
N ARG A 243 -6.04 -15.61 -4.25
CA ARG A 243 -5.24 -15.92 -5.41
C ARG A 243 -4.95 -14.72 -6.28
N LYS A 244 -5.72 -13.63 -6.32
CA LYS A 244 -5.41 -12.38 -7.07
C LYS A 244 -6.30 -11.22 -6.59
N GLY A 245 -5.85 -9.97 -6.70
CA GLY A 245 -6.68 -8.78 -6.46
C GLY A 245 -6.03 -7.72 -5.56
N ILE A 246 -6.75 -6.62 -5.31
CA ILE A 246 -6.34 -5.54 -4.40
C ILE A 246 -6.29 -6.08 -2.96
N LEU A 247 -5.18 -5.90 -2.24
CA LEU A 247 -5.03 -6.45 -0.88
C LEU A 247 -5.61 -5.58 0.25
N MET A 248 -5.88 -4.29 -0.01
CA MET A 248 -6.31 -3.34 1.01
C MET A 248 -7.53 -3.83 1.79
N HIS A 249 -7.40 -3.88 3.12
CA HIS A 249 -8.40 -4.45 4.01
C HIS A 249 -9.74 -3.72 3.92
N GLU A 250 -9.73 -2.40 3.92
CA GLU A 250 -10.91 -1.52 3.94
C GLU A 250 -11.71 -1.66 2.64
N TYR A 251 -11.05 -1.70 1.49
CA TYR A 251 -11.71 -1.96 0.20
C TYR A 251 -12.39 -3.32 0.16
N ARG A 252 -11.70 -4.36 0.66
CA ARG A 252 -12.27 -5.72 0.73
C ARG A 252 -13.45 -5.81 1.67
N ARG A 253 -13.34 -5.16 2.83
CA ARG A 253 -14.42 -5.09 3.81
C ARG A 253 -15.62 -4.37 3.21
N SER A 254 -15.42 -3.25 2.53
CA SER A 254 -16.47 -2.50 1.82
C SER A 254 -17.17 -3.37 0.76
N LYS A 255 -16.39 -4.07 -0.07
CA LYS A 255 -16.90 -5.04 -1.06
C LYS A 255 -17.72 -6.16 -0.42
N ALA A 256 -17.24 -6.74 0.68
CA ALA A 256 -17.94 -7.80 1.41
C ALA A 256 -19.26 -7.31 2.03
N VAL A 257 -19.26 -6.12 2.64
CA VAL A 257 -20.47 -5.50 3.22
C VAL A 257 -21.52 -5.21 2.15
N LEU A 258 -21.11 -4.75 0.96
CA LEU A 258 -22.03 -4.52 -0.15
C LEU A 258 -22.67 -5.83 -0.66
N GLU A 259 -21.91 -6.92 -0.75
CA GLU A 259 -22.46 -8.24 -1.12
C GLU A 259 -23.40 -8.79 -0.03
N GLU A 260 -23.05 -8.64 1.25
CA GLU A 260 -23.92 -9.04 2.37
C GLU A 260 -25.24 -8.25 2.35
N LEU A 261 -25.15 -6.93 2.12
CA LEU A 261 -26.31 -6.06 2.00
C LEU A 261 -27.22 -6.49 0.84
N LYS A 262 -26.63 -6.83 -0.30
CA LYS A 262 -27.40 -7.33 -1.45
C LYS A 262 -28.14 -8.63 -1.12
N ALA A 263 -27.45 -9.59 -0.50
CA ALA A 263 -28.03 -10.88 -0.12
C ALA A 263 -29.19 -10.71 0.88
N GLU A 264 -29.07 -9.77 1.82
CA GLU A 264 -30.16 -9.43 2.76
C GLU A 264 -31.39 -8.83 2.04
N LEU A 265 -31.18 -7.91 1.10
CA LEU A 265 -32.26 -7.30 0.34
C LEU A 265 -32.98 -8.31 -0.57
N GLU A 266 -32.25 -9.25 -1.17
CA GLU A 266 -32.82 -10.33 -1.98
C GLU A 266 -33.66 -11.29 -1.12
N ARG A 267 -33.20 -11.66 0.08
CA ARG A 267 -34.00 -12.48 1.03
C ARG A 267 -35.30 -11.81 1.44
N ARG A 268 -35.28 -10.49 1.68
CA ARG A 268 -36.49 -9.72 2.03
C ARG A 268 -37.44 -9.54 0.85
N GLY A 269 -36.92 -9.47 -0.38
CA GLY A 269 -37.70 -9.26 -1.60
C GLY A 269 -38.39 -10.52 -2.14
N GLY A 270 -37.94 -11.72 -1.74
CA GLY A 270 -38.48 -13.01 -2.21
C GLY A 270 -39.65 -13.58 -1.40
N GLY A 271 -39.99 -12.99 -0.24
CA GLY A 271 -41.01 -13.52 0.68
C GLY A 271 -42.43 -13.01 0.38
N GLY A 272 -43.04 -13.51 -0.69
CA GLY A 272 -44.48 -13.39 -0.92
C GLY A 272 -45.23 -14.61 -0.35
N GLY A 273 -45.78 -14.48 0.86
CA GLY A 273 -46.85 -15.35 1.37
C GLY A 273 -46.49 -16.19 2.61
N GLY A 274 -47.19 -15.93 3.71
CA GLY A 274 -47.21 -16.78 4.91
C GLY A 274 -47.01 -15.99 6.20
N GLY A 275 -48.10 -15.56 6.82
CA GLY A 275 -48.08 -14.85 8.10
C GLY A 275 -47.54 -15.71 9.25
N GLY A 276 -46.94 -15.05 10.23
CA GLY A 276 -46.57 -15.67 11.50
C GLY A 276 -45.53 -14.89 12.30
N GLY A 277 -46.01 -14.15 13.31
CA GLY A 277 -45.38 -13.96 14.63
C GLY A 277 -43.89 -13.64 14.70
N GLY A 278 -43.58 -12.41 15.13
CA GLY A 278 -42.21 -11.95 15.30
C GLY A 278 -41.37 -12.70 16.33
N LYS A 279 -40.06 -12.55 16.18
CA LYS A 279 -39.09 -12.51 17.27
C LYS A 279 -37.87 -11.72 16.82
N GLY A 280 -37.51 -10.73 17.63
CA GLY A 280 -36.46 -9.77 17.34
C GLY A 280 -35.07 -10.38 17.25
N GLY A 281 -34.26 -9.70 16.44
CA GLY A 281 -32.81 -9.73 16.34
C GLY A 281 -32.49 -8.63 15.33
N GLY A 282 -32.24 -7.38 15.69
CA GLY A 282 -31.38 -6.97 16.79
C GLY A 282 -29.93 -7.27 16.39
N GLY A 283 -29.36 -6.41 15.54
CA GLY A 283 -28.00 -6.55 15.02
C GLY A 283 -28.00 -6.21 13.53
N GLY A 284 -27.88 -4.96 13.12
CA GLY A 284 -27.22 -3.83 13.73
C GLY A 284 -26.71 -3.05 12.52
N GLY A 285 -26.87 -1.72 12.55
CA GLY A 285 -26.32 -0.86 11.51
C GLY A 285 -24.82 -1.13 11.38
N ARG A 286 -24.43 -2.01 10.48
CA ARG A 286 -23.07 -2.04 9.94
C ARG A 286 -23.09 -0.97 8.86
N GLY A 287 -23.11 0.28 9.35
CA GLY A 287 -22.82 1.42 8.50
C GLY A 287 -21.55 1.08 7.74
N VAL A 288 -21.57 1.26 6.43
CA VAL A 288 -20.35 1.36 5.64
C VAL A 288 -19.50 2.39 6.40
N GLU A 289 -18.46 1.92 7.09
CA GLU A 289 -17.58 2.76 7.90
C GLU A 289 -17.14 3.90 7.00
N ARG A 290 -17.48 5.14 7.40
CA ARG A 290 -17.44 6.33 6.53
C ARG A 290 -16.03 6.79 6.18
N GLU A 291 -15.01 6.17 6.74
CA GLU A 291 -13.62 6.55 6.56
C GLU A 291 -12.89 5.49 5.74
N ASN A 292 -12.94 5.68 4.43
CA ASN A 292 -12.21 4.81 3.51
C ASN A 292 -10.70 5.08 3.51
N GLY A 293 -10.26 6.14 4.21
CA GLY A 293 -8.86 6.50 4.48
C GLY A 293 -7.95 6.69 3.26
N THR A 294 -8.49 6.56 2.05
CA THR A 294 -7.82 6.73 0.75
C THR A 294 -7.46 8.18 0.46
N GLU A 295 -8.28 9.14 0.89
CA GLU A 295 -8.01 10.58 0.73
C GLU A 295 -6.66 10.98 1.35
N SER A 296 -6.38 10.48 2.57
CA SER A 296 -5.10 10.71 3.23
C SER A 296 -3.92 10.05 2.48
N ILE A 297 -4.15 8.93 1.79
CA ILE A 297 -3.12 8.31 0.93
C ILE A 297 -2.84 9.21 -0.29
N VAL A 298 -3.88 9.73 -0.95
CA VAL A 298 -3.73 10.63 -2.11
C VAL A 298 -2.97 11.89 -1.70
N SER A 299 -3.37 12.53 -0.60
CA SER A 299 -2.67 13.71 -0.07
C SER A 299 -1.20 13.40 0.25
N GLN A 300 -0.91 12.25 0.86
CA GLN A 300 0.48 11.86 1.13
C GLN A 300 1.30 11.61 -0.16
N ILE A 301 0.68 11.14 -1.24
CA ILE A 301 1.35 10.98 -2.54
C ILE A 301 1.64 12.36 -3.15
N ASP A 302 0.70 13.28 -3.07
CA ASP A 302 0.88 14.64 -3.60
C ASP A 302 1.99 15.39 -2.87
N ASP A 303 2.00 15.34 -1.53
CA ASP A 303 3.13 15.84 -0.75
C ASP A 303 4.46 15.17 -1.17
N PHE A 304 4.44 13.87 -1.48
CA PHE A 304 5.65 13.15 -1.89
C PHE A 304 6.15 13.61 -3.26
N PHE A 305 5.25 13.91 -4.18
CA PHE A 305 5.62 14.49 -5.47
C PHE A 305 6.30 15.84 -5.29
N ASP A 306 5.77 16.70 -4.42
CA ASP A 306 6.40 17.98 -4.10
C ASP A 306 7.79 17.79 -3.46
N GLU A 307 7.93 16.85 -2.51
CA GLU A 307 9.21 16.49 -1.89
C GLU A 307 10.23 15.96 -2.91
N ILE A 308 9.82 15.15 -3.90
CA ILE A 308 10.69 14.67 -4.98
C ILE A 308 11.15 15.83 -5.86
N VAL A 309 10.23 16.69 -6.31
CA VAL A 309 10.56 17.84 -7.16
C VAL A 309 11.52 18.78 -6.43
N GLU A 310 11.22 19.09 -5.17
CA GLU A 310 12.06 19.95 -4.33
C GLU A 310 13.43 19.32 -4.06
N GLY A 311 13.47 18.01 -3.77
CA GLY A 311 14.71 17.27 -3.55
C GLY A 311 15.62 17.26 -4.78
N ARG A 312 15.08 16.93 -5.96
CA ARG A 312 15.82 16.93 -7.23
C ARG A 312 16.35 18.32 -7.55
N LYS A 313 15.54 19.37 -7.38
CA LYS A 313 15.97 20.76 -7.58
C LYS A 313 17.11 21.14 -6.63
N LYS A 314 16.94 20.91 -5.32
CA LYS A 314 17.98 21.21 -4.31
C LYS A 314 19.32 20.53 -4.63
N LEU A 315 19.30 19.29 -5.12
CA LEU A 315 20.52 18.55 -5.45
C LEU A 315 21.16 19.02 -6.77
N LEU A 316 20.36 19.39 -7.77
CA LEU A 316 20.87 20.01 -8.99
C LEU A 316 21.51 21.38 -8.69
N ASP A 317 20.85 22.21 -7.89
CA ASP A 317 21.36 23.53 -7.50
C ASP A 317 22.67 23.39 -6.69
N PHE A 318 22.72 22.43 -5.75
CA PHE A 318 23.93 22.13 -4.98
C PHE A 318 25.12 21.73 -5.87
N CYS A 319 24.87 20.93 -6.90
CA CYS A 319 25.89 20.54 -7.87
C CYS A 319 26.25 21.66 -8.84
N SER A 320 25.35 22.60 -9.13
CA SER A 320 25.60 23.68 -10.11
C SER A 320 26.33 24.89 -9.52
N HIS A 321 26.27 25.07 -8.19
CA HIS A 321 26.81 26.24 -7.49
C HIS A 321 28.13 25.98 -6.74
N ARG A 322 28.81 24.86 -7.02
CA ARG A 322 30.10 24.51 -6.43
C ARG A 322 31.25 24.62 -7.41
#